data_AF-A0A9E2U5I0-F1
#
_entry.id   AF-A0A9E2U5I0-F1
#
_cell.length_a   1.000
_cell.length_b   1.000
_cell.length_c   1.000
_cell.angle_alpha   90.00
_cell.angle_beta   90.00
_cell.angle_gamma   90.00
#
_symmetry.space_group_name_H-M   'P 1'
#
loop_
_entity.id
_entity.type
_entity.pdbx_description
1 polymer ?
#
loop_
_entity_poly.entity_id
_entity_poly.type
_entity_poly.pdbx_seq_one_letter_code
_entity_poly.pdbx_strand_id
1 'polypeptide(L)'
;MLFSLTAREAIASVPLTASAPEVDETTARFIDELRSFWREARGICNGVIIQQNFVDITEPLFGSYDNFVPGAPTRVVSRLNDRLCETAWQDGVLLLDVARATQRDGINAWFDQGYWLQGKLEIAPQAAPVYGDMVARILAAQRGRSKKCLVLDLDNTLWGGVIGDDGLEGIVLGQGSAIGEAHLALQRYAKQLKERGVILAVCSKNDTAIAEAAFRDHPEMLLRRSDIAAFLANWGDKTENLKAIATRLNIGLDSLVFVDDNPVERARIRQSLPMVAVPELPEDTAQYVRCLADASYFEAVAFTSEDRHRARQYAENAERDALLESAQSMDEFLRGLEMSVLFGRFTALDHARIVQLINKTNQFNTTTRRYTSEEITCLTNNPDALTLQFRLLDRIGDNGLVSTMIIRSTADREEVLDIENWVMSCRVFGRELEFEAMNIAVEMARRRGAKALIADYLPTAKNNVISGLYPSLGFAEQGQLAAADGTTRWFLKLADYVARETHIMRVGAAS
;
A
#
# COMPACT_ATOMS: atom_id res chain seq x y z
N MET A 1 -16.93 0.19 10.56
CA MET A 1 -17.32 -0.06 11.96
C MET A 1 -16.11 -0.59 12.70
N LEU A 2 -15.84 -0.06 13.89
CA LEU A 2 -14.76 -0.53 14.78
C LEU A 2 -15.40 -1.34 15.91
N PHE A 3 -14.93 -2.58 16.10
CA PHE A 3 -15.30 -3.45 17.21
C PHE A 3 -14.17 -3.46 18.24
N SER A 4 -14.47 -3.04 19.47
CA SER A 4 -13.55 -2.96 20.60
C SER A 4 -14.11 -3.73 21.80
N LEU A 5 -14.05 -5.05 21.73
CA LEU A 5 -14.60 -5.96 22.73
C LEU A 5 -13.48 -6.44 23.67
N THR A 6 -13.84 -6.71 24.92
CA THR A 6 -12.90 -7.18 25.95
C THR A 6 -12.92 -8.71 26.06
N ALA A 7 -11.83 -9.34 26.50
CA ALA A 7 -11.79 -10.79 26.70
C ALA A 7 -12.55 -11.28 27.96
N ARG A 8 -13.15 -10.39 28.77
CA ARG A 8 -13.67 -10.73 30.09
C ARG A 8 -14.77 -11.79 30.07
N GLU A 9 -15.68 -11.74 29.10
CA GLU A 9 -16.79 -12.71 28.97
C GLU A 9 -16.27 -14.09 28.57
N ALA A 10 -15.32 -14.13 27.64
CA ALA A 10 -14.68 -15.37 27.22
C ALA A 10 -13.87 -16.01 28.37
N ILE A 11 -13.14 -15.21 29.15
CA ILE A 11 -12.43 -15.69 30.35
C ILE A 11 -13.42 -16.24 31.38
N ALA A 12 -14.51 -15.52 31.66
CA ALA A 12 -15.51 -15.95 32.65
C ALA A 12 -16.21 -17.27 32.27
N SER A 13 -16.23 -17.60 30.98
CA SER A 13 -16.85 -18.81 30.44
C SER A 13 -15.93 -20.04 30.45
N VAL A 14 -14.64 -19.86 30.77
CA VAL A 14 -13.65 -20.95 30.80
C VAL A 14 -13.25 -21.24 32.25
N PRO A 15 -13.57 -22.45 32.79
CA PRO A 15 -13.12 -22.82 34.11
C PRO A 15 -11.61 -23.07 34.13
N LEU A 16 -10.95 -22.80 35.26
CA LEU A 16 -9.51 -23.00 35.42
C LEU A 16 -9.06 -24.45 35.15
N THR A 17 -9.95 -25.41 35.39
CA THR A 17 -9.71 -26.85 35.17
C THR A 17 -9.97 -27.30 33.73
N ALA A 18 -10.36 -26.40 32.83
CA ALA A 18 -10.61 -26.73 31.43
C ALA A 18 -9.36 -27.33 30.77
N SER A 19 -9.57 -28.41 30.04
CA SER A 19 -8.60 -28.99 29.13
C SER A 19 -8.40 -28.10 27.90
N ALA A 20 -7.28 -28.26 27.19
CA ALA A 20 -7.01 -27.47 25.99
C ALA A 20 -8.12 -27.57 24.92
N PRO A 21 -8.70 -28.76 24.62
CA PRO A 21 -9.81 -28.85 23.68
C PRO A 21 -11.06 -28.07 24.11
N GLU A 22 -11.39 -28.04 25.41
CA GLU A 22 -12.53 -27.28 25.93
C GLU A 22 -12.32 -25.76 25.79
N VAL A 23 -11.09 -25.30 26.02
CA VAL A 23 -10.70 -23.90 25.78
C VAL A 23 -10.79 -23.56 24.30
N ASP A 24 -10.26 -24.41 23.43
CA ASP A 24 -10.30 -24.20 21.97
C ASP A 24 -11.76 -24.16 21.45
N GLU A 25 -12.64 -25.02 21.96
CA GLU A 25 -14.07 -24.99 21.63
C GLU A 25 -14.74 -23.70 22.10
N THR A 26 -14.45 -23.28 23.34
CA THR A 26 -15.08 -22.09 23.94
C THR A 26 -14.63 -20.81 23.23
N THR A 27 -13.33 -20.70 22.96
CA THR A 27 -12.76 -19.57 22.19
C THR A 27 -13.28 -19.56 20.75
N ALA A 28 -13.40 -20.73 20.09
CA ALA A 28 -14.01 -20.81 18.76
C ALA A 28 -15.46 -20.31 18.75
N ARG A 29 -16.28 -20.70 19.73
CA ARG A 29 -17.67 -20.25 19.87
C ARG A 29 -17.77 -18.74 20.02
N PHE A 30 -16.91 -18.15 20.86
CA PHE A 30 -16.84 -16.70 21.05
C PHE A 30 -16.46 -15.98 19.75
N ILE A 31 -15.47 -16.49 19.01
CA ILE A 31 -15.09 -15.93 17.71
C ILE A 31 -16.20 -16.09 16.67
N ASP A 32 -16.93 -17.21 16.64
CA ASP A 32 -18.03 -17.42 15.69
C ASP A 32 -19.21 -16.47 15.95
N GLU A 33 -19.44 -16.09 17.20
CA GLU A 33 -20.36 -15.00 17.56
C GLU A 33 -19.85 -13.64 17.05
N LEU A 34 -18.56 -13.32 17.21
CA LEU A 34 -17.99 -12.11 16.60
C LEU A 34 -18.18 -12.07 15.07
N ARG A 35 -18.02 -13.22 14.40
CA ARG A 35 -18.24 -13.33 12.96
C ARG A 35 -19.70 -13.07 12.57
N SER A 36 -20.68 -13.41 13.41
CA SER A 36 -22.07 -13.04 13.12
C SER A 36 -22.25 -11.52 13.17
N PHE A 37 -21.66 -10.85 14.18
CA PHE A 37 -21.70 -9.39 14.26
C PHE A 37 -21.01 -8.70 13.09
N TRP A 38 -19.87 -9.22 12.61
CA TRP A 38 -19.22 -8.68 11.42
C TRP A 38 -20.11 -8.79 10.16
N ARG A 39 -20.79 -9.94 10.00
CA ARG A 39 -21.72 -10.16 8.87
C ARG A 39 -22.93 -9.24 8.95
N GLU A 40 -23.54 -9.09 10.12
CA GLU A 40 -24.66 -8.17 10.34
C GLU A 40 -24.25 -6.72 10.11
N ALA A 41 -23.11 -6.30 10.68
CA ALA A 41 -22.58 -4.96 10.48
C ALA A 41 -22.34 -4.67 8.99
N ARG A 42 -21.76 -5.61 8.24
CA ARG A 42 -21.60 -5.46 6.78
C ARG A 42 -22.95 -5.26 6.08
N GLY A 43 -23.98 -6.01 6.47
CA GLY A 43 -25.34 -5.86 5.94
C GLY A 43 -25.95 -4.48 6.22
N ILE A 44 -25.63 -3.87 7.36
CA ILE A 44 -26.16 -2.56 7.76
C ILE A 44 -25.39 -1.40 7.10
N CYS A 45 -24.06 -1.43 7.13
CA CYS A 45 -23.24 -0.25 6.82
C CYS A 45 -22.42 -0.33 5.53
N ASN A 46 -22.49 -1.43 4.76
CA ASN A 46 -21.69 -1.70 3.55
C ASN A 46 -20.22 -1.23 3.67
N GLY A 47 -19.69 -1.30 4.88
CA GLY A 47 -18.52 -0.55 5.30
C GLY A 47 -17.44 -1.47 5.85
N VAL A 48 -16.22 -0.95 5.88
CA VAL A 48 -15.04 -1.66 6.40
C VAL A 48 -15.26 -2.06 7.85
N ILE A 49 -14.94 -3.30 8.18
CA ILE A 49 -14.91 -3.79 9.56
C ILE A 49 -13.46 -3.73 10.05
N ILE A 50 -13.27 -3.07 11.20
CA ILE A 50 -12.02 -3.09 11.96
C ILE A 50 -12.32 -3.79 13.28
N GLN A 51 -11.52 -4.79 13.63
CA GLN A 51 -11.61 -5.52 14.88
C GLN A 51 -10.35 -5.25 15.69
N GLN A 52 -10.51 -4.72 16.89
CA GLN A 52 -9.45 -4.69 17.90
C GLN A 52 -9.21 -6.10 18.46
N ASN A 53 -7.96 -6.46 18.68
CA ASN A 53 -7.61 -7.66 19.43
C ASN A 53 -7.64 -7.45 20.95
N PHE A 54 -7.66 -8.55 21.69
CA PHE A 54 -7.89 -8.51 23.14
C PHE A 54 -6.62 -8.15 23.90
N VAL A 55 -6.75 -7.20 24.82
CA VAL A 55 -5.68 -6.80 25.73
C VAL A 55 -5.66 -7.74 26.93
N ASP A 56 -4.50 -8.29 27.27
CA ASP A 56 -4.33 -9.07 28.51
C ASP A 56 -4.17 -8.12 29.71
N ILE A 57 -5.27 -7.95 30.45
CA ILE A 57 -5.35 -7.19 31.71
C ILE A 57 -5.47 -8.12 32.92
N THR A 58 -5.14 -9.40 32.75
CA THR A 58 -5.36 -10.42 33.78
C THR A 58 -4.21 -10.43 34.78
N GLU A 59 -4.55 -10.65 36.05
CA GLU A 59 -3.55 -10.87 37.09
C GLU A 59 -3.11 -12.34 37.08
N PRO A 60 -1.82 -12.64 37.33
CA PRO A 60 -1.33 -14.00 37.34
C PRO A 60 -1.98 -14.82 38.48
N LEU A 61 -2.40 -16.05 38.17
CA LEU A 61 -2.98 -16.98 39.16
C LEU A 61 -1.92 -17.95 39.68
N PHE A 62 -1.10 -18.48 38.79
CA PHE A 62 0.01 -19.39 39.09
C PHE A 62 1.37 -18.79 38.73
N GLY A 63 1.44 -17.50 38.41
CA GLY A 63 2.66 -16.86 37.90
C GLY A 63 3.04 -17.44 36.54
N SER A 64 4.33 -17.75 36.32
CA SER A 64 4.80 -18.31 35.05
C SER A 64 4.12 -19.62 34.66
N TYR A 65 3.57 -20.36 35.63
CA TYR A 65 2.89 -21.63 35.39
C TYR A 65 1.53 -21.48 34.71
N ASP A 66 0.96 -20.27 34.65
CA ASP A 66 -0.27 -19.99 33.91
C ASP A 66 -0.17 -20.42 32.43
N ASN A 67 1.02 -20.34 31.84
CA ASN A 67 1.25 -20.78 30.46
C ASN A 67 1.06 -22.29 30.23
N PHE A 68 1.11 -23.10 31.29
CA PHE A 68 0.89 -24.55 31.24
C PHE A 68 -0.54 -24.96 31.57
N VAL A 69 -1.36 -24.02 32.08
CA VAL A 69 -2.75 -24.29 32.48
C VAL A 69 -3.67 -23.76 31.37
N PRO A 70 -4.32 -24.63 30.57
CA PRO A 70 -5.12 -24.16 29.43
C PRO A 70 -6.22 -23.17 29.80
N GLY A 71 -6.91 -23.42 30.92
CA GLY A 71 -7.96 -22.55 31.44
C GLY A 71 -7.49 -21.31 32.19
N ALA A 72 -6.18 -21.05 32.31
CA ALA A 72 -5.68 -19.83 32.93
C ALA A 72 -6.04 -18.60 32.08
N PRO A 73 -6.45 -17.46 32.69
CA PRO A 73 -6.92 -16.29 31.95
C PRO A 73 -5.97 -15.79 30.85
N THR A 74 -4.68 -15.61 31.15
CA THR A 74 -3.67 -15.20 30.15
C THR A 74 -3.58 -16.17 28.97
N ARG A 75 -3.73 -17.48 29.24
CA ARG A 75 -3.69 -18.51 28.20
C ARG A 75 -4.93 -18.45 27.31
N VAL A 76 -6.10 -18.21 27.91
CA VAL A 76 -7.35 -17.99 27.18
C VAL A 76 -7.25 -16.74 26.29
N VAL A 77 -6.71 -15.62 26.78
CA VAL A 77 -6.51 -14.39 26.00
C VAL A 77 -5.58 -14.63 24.81
N SER A 78 -4.45 -15.32 25.03
CA SER A 78 -3.53 -15.70 23.95
C SER A 78 -4.25 -16.53 22.88
N ARG A 79 -5.02 -17.55 23.28
CA ARG A 79 -5.78 -18.40 22.35
C ARG A 79 -6.85 -17.63 21.57
N LEU A 80 -7.57 -16.71 22.24
CA LEU A 80 -8.54 -15.84 21.59
C LEU A 80 -7.89 -14.96 20.53
N ASN A 81 -6.75 -14.35 20.83
CA ASN A 81 -6.03 -13.49 19.89
C ASN A 81 -5.51 -14.27 18.68
N ASP A 82 -4.93 -15.46 18.88
CA ASP A 82 -4.47 -16.32 17.79
C ASP A 82 -5.63 -16.63 16.82
N ARG A 83 -6.76 -17.12 17.38
CA ARG A 83 -7.94 -17.49 16.61
C ARG A 83 -8.61 -16.29 15.93
N LEU A 84 -8.65 -15.14 16.62
CA LEU A 84 -9.18 -13.90 16.07
C LEU A 84 -8.37 -13.46 14.85
N CYS A 85 -7.05 -13.49 14.92
CA CYS A 85 -6.19 -13.08 13.79
C CYS A 85 -6.42 -13.95 12.56
N GLU A 86 -6.47 -15.27 12.74
CA GLU A 86 -6.75 -16.22 11.65
C GLU A 86 -8.11 -15.98 11.00
N THR A 87 -9.14 -15.80 11.82
CA THR A 87 -10.52 -15.64 11.37
C THR A 87 -10.74 -14.28 10.72
N ALA A 88 -10.21 -13.20 11.30
CA ALA A 88 -10.30 -11.85 10.75
C ALA A 88 -9.66 -11.80 9.36
N TRP A 89 -8.50 -12.45 9.17
CA TRP A 89 -7.87 -12.56 7.86
C TRP A 89 -8.75 -13.26 6.83
N GLN A 90 -9.31 -14.43 7.18
CA GLN A 90 -10.18 -15.21 6.28
C GLN A 90 -11.42 -14.44 5.85
N ASP A 91 -12.01 -13.69 6.77
CA ASP A 91 -13.24 -12.93 6.53
C ASP A 91 -12.97 -11.52 5.98
N GLY A 92 -11.70 -11.14 5.72
CA GLY A 92 -11.35 -9.81 5.19
C GLY A 92 -11.61 -8.66 6.17
N VAL A 93 -11.53 -8.93 7.47
CA VAL A 93 -11.64 -7.95 8.56
C VAL A 93 -10.27 -7.37 8.88
N LEU A 94 -10.18 -6.05 9.01
CA LEU A 94 -8.93 -5.39 9.36
C LEU A 94 -8.68 -5.50 10.86
N LEU A 95 -7.45 -5.81 11.25
CA LEU A 95 -7.08 -5.95 12.66
C LEU A 95 -6.47 -4.66 13.21
N LEU A 96 -6.94 -4.21 14.37
CA LEU A 96 -6.28 -3.21 15.20
C LEU A 96 -5.54 -3.91 16.34
N ASP A 97 -4.22 -4.01 16.23
CA ASP A 97 -3.37 -4.76 17.16
C ASP A 97 -2.98 -3.92 18.40
N VAL A 98 -3.93 -3.75 19.32
CA VAL A 98 -3.72 -3.04 20.59
C VAL A 98 -2.91 -3.88 21.55
N ALA A 99 -3.05 -5.21 21.52
CA ALA A 99 -2.27 -6.12 22.38
C ALA A 99 -0.76 -5.97 22.17
N ARG A 100 -0.29 -5.80 20.93
CA ARG A 100 1.12 -5.48 20.67
C ARG A 100 1.53 -4.13 21.23
N ALA A 101 0.68 -3.12 21.13
CA ALA A 101 0.96 -1.79 21.65
C ALA A 101 1.08 -1.81 23.20
N THR A 102 0.21 -2.56 23.88
CA THR A 102 0.26 -2.70 25.35
C THR A 102 1.46 -3.51 25.82
N GLN A 103 1.82 -4.60 25.13
CA GLN A 103 3.05 -5.36 25.42
C GLN A 103 4.30 -4.50 25.30
N ARG A 104 4.28 -3.58 24.34
CA ARG A 104 5.40 -2.72 23.98
C ARG A 104 5.57 -1.55 24.94
N ASP A 105 4.48 -0.87 25.30
CA ASP A 105 4.52 0.34 26.14
C ASP A 105 4.32 0.03 27.63
N GLY A 106 3.92 -1.21 27.93
CA GLY A 106 3.46 -1.64 29.25
C GLY A 106 1.96 -1.44 29.41
N ILE A 107 1.30 -2.42 30.03
CA ILE A 107 -0.16 -2.43 30.15
C ILE A 107 -0.70 -1.20 30.88
N ASN A 108 0.03 -0.68 31.87
CA ASN A 108 -0.37 0.49 32.66
C ASN A 108 -0.36 1.80 31.87
N ALA A 109 0.32 1.86 30.72
CA ALA A 109 0.22 3.02 29.83
C ALA A 109 -1.13 3.05 29.09
N TRP A 110 -1.76 1.88 28.92
CA TRP A 110 -2.94 1.69 28.10
C TRP A 110 -4.22 1.39 28.89
N PHE A 111 -4.11 0.83 30.09
CA PHE A 111 -5.24 0.42 30.92
C PHE A 111 -5.07 0.93 32.35
N ASP A 112 -6.18 1.40 32.93
CA ASP A 112 -6.27 1.78 34.33
C ASP A 112 -7.53 1.15 34.94
N GLN A 113 -7.33 0.38 36.02
CA GLN A 113 -8.42 -0.33 36.68
C GLN A 113 -9.45 0.61 37.29
N GLY A 114 -9.04 1.79 37.78
CA GLY A 114 -9.94 2.81 38.30
C GLY A 114 -10.88 3.35 37.23
N TYR A 115 -10.36 3.71 36.06
CA TYR A 115 -11.18 4.14 34.91
C TYR A 115 -12.11 3.04 34.41
N TRP A 116 -11.65 1.78 34.39
CA TRP A 116 -12.52 0.65 34.08
C TRP A 116 -13.67 0.48 35.08
N LEU A 117 -13.38 0.57 36.37
CA LEU A 117 -14.40 0.41 37.41
C LEU A 117 -15.43 1.54 37.36
N GLN A 118 -15.00 2.77 37.11
CA GLN A 118 -15.85 3.96 37.05
C GLN A 118 -16.69 4.02 35.76
N GLY A 119 -16.12 3.65 34.61
CA GLY A 119 -16.72 3.94 33.30
C GLY A 119 -16.54 2.88 32.22
N LYS A 120 -16.00 1.70 32.54
CA LYS A 120 -15.72 0.61 31.59
C LYS A 120 -14.83 1.04 30.42
N LEU A 121 -13.90 1.96 30.68
CA LEU A 121 -12.88 2.37 29.74
C LEU A 121 -11.76 1.32 29.72
N GLU A 122 -11.69 0.52 28.66
CA GLU A 122 -10.58 -0.42 28.44
C GLU A 122 -9.31 0.33 28.01
N ILE A 123 -9.44 1.38 27.20
CA ILE A 123 -8.32 2.23 26.81
C ILE A 123 -8.33 3.47 27.69
N ALA A 124 -7.26 3.64 28.46
CA ALA A 124 -7.09 4.76 29.37
C ALA A 124 -6.99 6.09 28.58
N PRO A 125 -7.50 7.21 29.12
CA PRO A 125 -7.54 8.49 28.41
C PRO A 125 -6.17 8.95 27.88
N GLN A 126 -5.08 8.66 28.58
CA GLN A 126 -3.72 9.01 28.15
C GLN A 126 -3.27 8.28 26.87
N ALA A 127 -3.81 7.08 26.59
CA ALA A 127 -3.49 6.31 25.40
C ALA A 127 -4.43 6.60 24.21
N ALA A 128 -5.53 7.33 24.44
CA ALA A 128 -6.52 7.62 23.42
C ALA A 128 -5.97 8.30 22.15
N PRO A 129 -5.00 9.24 22.21
CA PRO A 129 -4.41 9.82 21.00
C PRO A 129 -3.68 8.77 20.14
N VAL A 130 -2.89 7.89 20.78
CA VAL A 130 -2.16 6.82 20.08
C VAL A 130 -3.13 5.80 19.50
N TYR A 131 -4.16 5.42 20.26
CA TYR A 131 -5.23 4.54 19.79
C TYR A 131 -5.93 5.11 18.55
N GLY A 132 -6.32 6.39 18.60
CA GLY A 132 -6.96 7.08 17.48
C GLY A 132 -6.07 7.11 16.23
N ASP A 133 -4.77 7.34 16.41
CA ASP A 133 -3.80 7.31 15.32
C ASP A 133 -3.66 5.90 14.71
N MET A 134 -3.60 4.85 15.54
CA MET A 134 -3.60 3.45 15.06
C MET A 134 -4.82 3.15 14.19
N VAL A 135 -6.02 3.58 14.60
CA VAL A 135 -7.25 3.43 13.78
C VAL A 135 -7.15 4.24 12.49
N ALA A 136 -6.70 5.50 12.58
CA ALA A 136 -6.59 6.39 11.43
C ALA A 136 -5.63 5.85 10.36
N ARG A 137 -4.52 5.21 10.77
CA ARG A 137 -3.54 4.60 9.87
C ARG A 137 -4.13 3.41 9.09
N ILE A 138 -4.92 2.56 9.73
CA ILE A 138 -5.64 1.46 9.05
C ILE A 138 -6.61 2.02 8.01
N LEU A 139 -7.38 3.04 8.37
CA LEU A 139 -8.32 3.71 7.45
C LEU A 139 -7.58 4.39 6.29
N ALA A 140 -6.47 5.07 6.58
CA ALA A 140 -5.63 5.69 5.56
C ALA A 140 -5.07 4.63 4.59
N ALA A 141 -4.58 3.51 5.10
CA ALA A 141 -4.08 2.39 4.31
C ALA A 141 -5.16 1.76 3.43
N GLN A 142 -6.36 1.56 3.98
CA GLN A 142 -7.54 1.07 3.26
C GLN A 142 -7.93 2.00 2.11
N ARG A 143 -7.78 3.32 2.29
CA ARG A 143 -7.98 4.35 1.26
C ARG A 143 -6.77 4.55 0.35
N GLY A 144 -5.76 3.69 0.43
CA GLY A 144 -4.56 3.74 -0.42
C GLY A 144 -3.62 4.91 -0.15
N ARG A 145 -3.69 5.51 1.05
CA ARG A 145 -2.87 6.66 1.48
C ARG A 145 -1.59 6.28 2.24
N SER A 146 -1.26 5.00 2.36
CA SER A 146 0.05 4.58 2.88
C SER A 146 1.19 5.08 1.98
N LYS A 147 2.34 5.36 2.59
CA LYS A 147 3.56 5.73 1.85
C LYS A 147 4.07 4.53 1.03
N LYS A 148 4.91 4.80 0.04
CA LYS A 148 5.39 3.82 -0.94
C LYS A 148 6.92 3.71 -0.99
N CYS A 149 7.63 4.78 -0.66
CA CYS A 149 9.08 4.85 -0.76
C CYS A 149 9.72 5.35 0.53
N LEU A 150 10.75 4.65 0.99
CA LEU A 150 11.68 5.09 2.02
C LEU A 150 12.92 5.68 1.32
N VAL A 151 13.12 6.98 1.50
CA VAL A 151 14.28 7.72 1.00
C VAL A 151 15.24 7.92 2.16
N LEU A 152 16.46 7.41 2.01
CA LEU A 152 17.47 7.36 3.06
C LEU A 152 18.58 8.36 2.74
N ASP A 153 18.98 9.15 3.73
CA ASP A 153 20.32 9.73 3.75
C ASP A 153 21.38 8.63 3.99
N LEU A 154 22.66 8.98 3.88
CA LEU A 154 23.79 8.05 4.00
C LEU A 154 24.58 8.27 5.29
N ASP A 155 25.40 9.31 5.32
CA ASP A 155 26.27 9.62 6.47
C ASP A 155 25.44 9.84 7.74
N ASN A 156 25.90 9.29 8.85
CA ASN A 156 25.20 9.25 10.16
C ASN A 156 23.76 8.70 10.13
N THR A 157 23.33 8.14 9.01
CA THR A 157 21.99 7.54 8.85
C THR A 157 22.11 6.03 8.59
N LEU A 158 22.76 5.61 7.49
CA LEU A 158 22.99 4.20 7.17
C LEU A 158 24.30 3.64 7.73
N TRP A 159 25.22 4.51 8.15
CA TRP A 159 26.45 4.20 8.87
C TRP A 159 26.80 5.41 9.74
N GLY A 160 27.68 5.23 10.72
CA GLY A 160 28.23 6.35 11.50
C GLY A 160 29.44 6.97 10.80
N GLY A 161 29.61 8.28 10.90
CA GLY A 161 30.71 9.01 10.26
C GLY A 161 30.35 9.55 8.88
N VAL A 162 31.32 10.25 8.28
CA VAL A 162 31.21 10.94 6.98
C VAL A 162 32.17 10.27 6.01
N ILE A 163 31.66 9.51 5.04
CA ILE A 163 32.52 8.68 4.17
C ILE A 163 33.53 9.49 3.34
N GLY A 164 33.18 10.74 3.01
CA GLY A 164 34.09 11.64 2.29
C GLY A 164 35.32 12.05 3.09
N ASP A 165 35.21 12.08 4.42
CA ASP A 165 36.26 12.51 5.34
C ASP A 165 36.97 11.30 5.98
N ASP A 166 36.19 10.34 6.46
CA ASP A 166 36.67 9.16 7.20
C ASP A 166 37.15 8.04 6.27
N GLY A 167 36.71 8.06 5.01
CA GLY A 167 36.96 7.00 4.05
C GLY A 167 36.17 5.71 4.35
N LEU A 168 36.27 4.74 3.44
CA LEU A 168 35.52 3.48 3.54
C LEU A 168 35.86 2.67 4.80
N GLU A 169 37.11 2.73 5.27
CA GLU A 169 37.58 1.99 6.45
C GLU A 169 37.22 2.70 7.77
N GLY A 170 36.89 4.00 7.72
CA GLY A 170 36.62 4.82 8.89
C GLY A 170 35.14 4.93 9.27
N ILE A 171 34.21 4.61 8.36
CA ILE A 171 32.78 4.59 8.68
C ILE A 171 32.43 3.48 9.66
N VAL A 172 31.51 3.77 10.58
CA VAL A 172 31.09 2.87 11.64
C VAL A 172 29.86 2.09 11.22
N LEU A 173 30.06 0.84 10.83
CA LEU A 173 28.98 -0.05 10.40
C LEU A 173 29.31 -1.50 10.71
N GLY A 174 28.33 -2.22 11.25
CA GLY A 174 28.47 -3.65 11.50
C GLY A 174 28.64 -4.02 12.96
N GLN A 175 29.06 -5.26 13.20
CA GLN A 175 29.32 -5.75 14.54
C GLN A 175 30.54 -5.07 15.18
N GLY A 176 30.55 -4.94 16.51
CA GLY A 176 31.73 -4.46 17.25
C GLY A 176 31.63 -3.03 17.79
N SER A 177 30.52 -2.33 17.53
CA SER A 177 30.14 -1.12 18.26
C SER A 177 28.63 -0.96 18.32
N ALA A 178 28.12 -0.38 19.41
CA ALA A 178 26.69 -0.14 19.58
C ALA A 178 26.11 0.75 18.44
N ILE A 179 26.88 1.74 17.99
CA ILE A 179 26.49 2.64 16.90
C ILE A 179 26.45 1.89 15.56
N GLY A 180 27.48 1.10 15.25
CA GLY A 180 27.53 0.29 14.02
C GLY A 180 26.40 -0.74 13.96
N GLU A 181 26.05 -1.35 15.09
CA GLU A 181 24.93 -2.28 15.20
C GLU A 181 23.58 -1.59 15.04
N ALA A 182 23.43 -0.35 15.53
CA ALA A 182 22.23 0.46 15.36
C ALA A 182 21.98 0.83 13.88
N HIS A 183 23.02 1.27 13.17
CA HIS A 183 22.91 1.53 11.73
C HIS A 183 22.61 0.26 10.93
N LEU A 184 23.24 -0.87 11.29
CA LEU A 184 22.94 -2.17 10.69
C LEU A 184 21.48 -2.59 10.96
N ALA A 185 20.94 -2.29 12.13
CA ALA A 185 19.53 -2.53 12.44
C ALA A 185 18.59 -1.72 11.53
N LEU A 186 18.92 -0.44 11.26
CA LEU A 186 18.18 0.37 10.27
C LEU A 186 18.24 -0.26 8.88
N GLN A 187 19.42 -0.70 8.44
CA GLN A 187 19.56 -1.38 7.14
C GLN A 187 18.74 -2.67 7.06
N ARG A 188 18.74 -3.48 8.13
CA ARG A 188 17.90 -4.70 8.22
C ARG A 188 16.42 -4.35 8.10
N TYR A 189 15.98 -3.33 8.83
CA TYR A 189 14.59 -2.89 8.77
C TYR A 189 14.20 -2.38 7.38
N ALA A 190 15.03 -1.54 6.75
CA ALA A 190 14.81 -1.08 5.38
C ALA A 190 14.74 -2.25 4.37
N LYS A 191 15.59 -3.26 4.53
CA LYS A 191 15.58 -4.48 3.70
C LYS A 191 14.29 -5.28 3.86
N GLN A 192 13.79 -5.45 5.08
CA GLN A 192 12.49 -6.09 5.34
C GLN A 192 11.32 -5.30 4.74
N LEU A 193 11.37 -3.96 4.82
CA LEU A 193 10.39 -3.10 4.15
C LEU A 193 10.43 -3.32 2.63
N LYS A 194 11.62 -3.45 2.04
CA LYS A 194 11.82 -3.74 0.62
C LYS A 194 11.29 -5.11 0.21
N GLU A 195 11.49 -6.15 1.02
CA GLU A 195 10.92 -7.49 0.80
C GLU A 195 9.37 -7.47 0.82
N ARG A 196 8.79 -6.52 1.58
CA ARG A 196 7.34 -6.23 1.57
C ARG A 196 6.90 -5.35 0.39
N GLY A 197 7.82 -4.90 -0.47
CA GLY A 197 7.52 -4.08 -1.63
C GLY A 197 7.55 -2.56 -1.39
N VAL A 198 8.15 -2.08 -0.30
CA VAL A 198 8.50 -0.65 -0.15
C VAL A 198 9.70 -0.33 -1.04
N ILE A 199 9.66 0.80 -1.73
CA ILE A 199 10.75 1.25 -2.58
C ILE A 199 11.84 1.85 -1.71
N LEU A 200 13.10 1.53 -1.95
CA LEU A 200 14.22 2.21 -1.31
C LEU A 200 14.87 3.17 -2.31
N ALA A 201 15.17 4.38 -1.84
CA ALA A 201 15.92 5.38 -2.58
C ALA A 201 16.95 6.05 -1.68
N VAL A 202 17.97 6.66 -2.28
CA VAL A 202 19.01 7.44 -1.58
C VAL A 202 18.90 8.90 -2.00
N CYS A 203 18.92 9.80 -1.02
CA CYS A 203 19.02 11.25 -1.20
C CYS A 203 20.03 11.82 -0.21
N SER A 204 21.26 12.04 -0.68
CA SER A 204 22.38 12.36 0.21
C SER A 204 23.34 13.39 -0.38
N LYS A 205 24.13 14.02 0.49
CA LYS A 205 25.15 15.00 0.13
C LYS A 205 26.54 14.36 0.14
N ASN A 206 26.82 13.59 -0.90
CA ASN A 206 28.12 12.95 -1.10
C ASN A 206 28.53 13.05 -2.58
N ASP A 207 29.81 12.76 -2.85
CA ASP A 207 30.21 12.32 -4.17
C ASP A 207 29.59 10.95 -4.48
N THR A 208 29.00 10.80 -5.68
CA THR A 208 28.27 9.58 -6.05
C THR A 208 29.18 8.36 -6.06
N ALA A 209 30.40 8.46 -6.59
CA ALA A 209 31.30 7.31 -6.71
C ALA A 209 31.80 6.85 -5.33
N ILE A 210 32.08 7.80 -4.43
CA ILE A 210 32.47 7.50 -3.04
C ILE A 210 31.31 6.82 -2.30
N ALA A 211 30.11 7.38 -2.39
CA ALA A 211 28.93 6.82 -1.74
C ALA A 211 28.60 5.40 -2.25
N GLU A 212 28.66 5.16 -3.57
CA GLU A 212 28.43 3.84 -4.13
C GLU A 212 29.51 2.81 -3.75
N ALA A 213 30.74 3.25 -3.46
CA ALA A 213 31.80 2.36 -2.99
C ALA A 213 31.42 1.67 -1.66
N ALA A 214 30.73 2.34 -0.74
CA ALA A 214 30.23 1.70 0.48
C ALA A 214 29.28 0.54 0.20
N PHE A 215 28.35 0.71 -0.75
CA PHE A 215 27.38 -0.32 -1.12
C PHE A 215 28.01 -1.55 -1.78
N ARG A 216 29.13 -1.32 -2.50
CA ARG A 216 29.84 -2.33 -3.28
C ARG A 216 30.90 -3.06 -2.45
N ASP A 217 31.69 -2.31 -1.69
CA ASP A 217 32.97 -2.77 -1.16
C ASP A 217 32.96 -2.96 0.37
N HIS A 218 32.08 -2.27 1.12
CA HIS A 218 32.05 -2.43 2.58
C HIS A 218 31.44 -3.79 2.98
N PRO A 219 32.17 -4.65 3.72
CA PRO A 219 31.75 -6.02 4.00
C PRO A 219 30.47 -6.08 4.85
N GLU A 220 30.36 -5.21 5.86
CA GLU A 220 29.21 -5.15 6.77
C GLU A 220 28.01 -4.38 6.19
N MET A 221 28.13 -3.80 4.99
CA MET A 221 26.98 -3.16 4.35
C MET A 221 25.96 -4.23 3.97
N LEU A 222 24.73 -4.12 4.47
CA LEU A 222 23.69 -5.12 4.23
C LEU A 222 22.84 -4.79 3.00
N LEU A 223 22.56 -3.51 2.81
CA LEU A 223 21.90 -3.01 1.61
C LEU A 223 22.91 -2.98 0.46
N ARG A 224 22.50 -3.49 -0.69
CA ARG A 224 23.30 -3.46 -1.93
C ARG A 224 22.74 -2.42 -2.88
N ARG A 225 23.55 -2.01 -3.86
CA ARG A 225 23.12 -1.05 -4.88
C ARG A 225 21.84 -1.50 -5.62
N SER A 226 21.67 -2.81 -5.80
CA SER A 226 20.48 -3.45 -6.39
C SER A 226 19.22 -3.35 -5.51
N ASP A 227 19.35 -3.00 -4.24
CA ASP A 227 18.20 -2.75 -3.35
C ASP A 227 17.64 -1.33 -3.51
N ILE A 228 18.41 -0.42 -4.13
CA ILE A 228 18.09 1.00 -4.24
C ILE A 228 17.59 1.33 -5.66
N ALA A 229 16.31 1.71 -5.77
CA ALA A 229 15.65 2.01 -7.04
C ALA A 229 16.06 3.37 -7.64
N ALA A 230 16.36 4.36 -6.80
CA ALA A 230 16.87 5.66 -7.21
C ALA A 230 18.00 6.10 -6.27
N PHE A 231 19.15 6.47 -6.81
CA PHE A 231 20.34 6.84 -6.04
C PHE A 231 20.77 8.24 -6.44
N LEU A 232 20.48 9.24 -5.61
CA LEU A 232 20.92 10.62 -5.80
C LEU A 232 21.84 11.01 -4.64
N ALA A 233 23.14 10.97 -4.90
CA ALA A 233 24.18 11.45 -4.01
C ALA A 233 24.93 12.59 -4.72
N ASN A 234 24.67 13.83 -4.33
CA ASN A 234 25.31 15.02 -4.90
C ASN A 234 25.25 16.20 -3.92
N TRP A 235 26.01 17.25 -4.17
CA TRP A 235 26.03 18.47 -3.35
C TRP A 235 24.85 19.42 -3.60
N GLY A 236 23.87 18.99 -4.39
CA GLY A 236 22.67 19.75 -4.71
C GLY A 236 21.66 19.78 -3.57
N ASP A 237 20.52 20.41 -3.85
CA ASP A 237 19.46 20.56 -2.86
C ASP A 237 18.66 19.28 -2.66
N LYS A 238 18.52 18.80 -1.41
CA LYS A 238 17.74 17.58 -1.11
C LYS A 238 16.26 17.71 -1.52
N THR A 239 15.70 18.92 -1.57
CA THR A 239 14.33 19.17 -2.05
C THR A 239 14.19 18.83 -3.53
N GLU A 240 15.13 19.30 -4.36
CA GLU A 240 15.13 19.02 -5.80
C GLU A 240 15.47 17.56 -6.07
N ASN A 241 16.39 16.97 -5.31
CA ASN A 241 16.68 15.54 -5.38
C ASN A 241 15.45 14.68 -5.04
N LEU A 242 14.65 15.03 -4.02
CA LEU A 242 13.41 14.32 -3.71
C LEU A 242 12.35 14.44 -4.82
N LYS A 243 12.24 15.61 -5.47
CA LYS A 243 11.39 15.78 -6.66
C LYS A 243 11.86 14.90 -7.81
N ALA A 244 13.17 14.88 -8.08
CA ALA A 244 13.76 14.04 -9.12
C ALA A 244 13.55 12.54 -8.84
N ILE A 245 13.70 12.11 -7.58
CA ILE A 245 13.39 10.74 -7.14
C ILE A 245 11.92 10.41 -7.38
N ALA A 246 10.99 11.28 -6.97
CA ALA A 246 9.57 11.07 -7.17
C ALA A 246 9.21 10.93 -8.67
N THR A 247 9.77 11.81 -9.51
CA THR A 247 9.60 11.76 -10.97
C THR A 247 10.15 10.47 -11.56
N ARG A 248 11.40 10.10 -11.23
CA ARG A 248 12.06 8.88 -11.73
C ARG A 248 11.30 7.62 -11.33
N LEU A 249 10.78 7.57 -10.11
CA LEU A 249 10.01 6.44 -9.61
C LEU A 249 8.53 6.47 -10.06
N ASN A 250 8.12 7.55 -10.73
CA ASN A 250 6.76 7.84 -11.13
C ASN A 250 5.75 7.70 -9.98
N ILE A 251 6.04 8.33 -8.83
CA ILE A 251 5.17 8.38 -7.65
C ILE A 251 5.01 9.82 -7.17
N GLY A 252 3.94 10.09 -6.40
CA GLY A 252 3.76 11.39 -5.78
C GLY A 252 4.74 11.62 -4.62
N LEU A 253 5.15 12.87 -4.41
CA LEU A 253 5.95 13.30 -3.24
C LEU A 253 5.29 12.90 -1.92
N ASP A 254 3.96 12.90 -1.87
CA ASP A 254 3.19 12.47 -0.71
C ASP A 254 3.29 10.97 -0.40
N SER A 255 3.94 10.20 -1.28
CA SER A 255 4.25 8.78 -1.07
C SER A 255 5.64 8.55 -0.49
N LEU A 256 6.45 9.60 -0.27
CA LEU A 256 7.82 9.50 0.25
C LEU A 256 7.85 9.62 1.78
N VAL A 257 8.78 8.87 2.39
CA VAL A 257 9.28 9.04 3.75
C VAL A 257 10.77 9.33 3.65
N PHE A 258 11.21 10.50 4.12
CA PHE A 258 12.62 10.92 4.07
C PHE A 258 13.26 10.79 5.46
N VAL A 259 14.33 10.00 5.56
CA VAL A 259 15.04 9.66 6.80
C VAL A 259 16.44 10.25 6.73
N ASP A 260 16.75 11.13 7.67
CA ASP A 260 17.97 11.94 7.70
C ASP A 260 18.28 12.31 9.17
N ASP A 261 19.50 12.08 9.63
CA ASP A 261 19.95 12.38 10.99
C ASP A 261 20.04 13.89 11.25
N ASN A 262 20.24 14.70 10.21
CA ASN A 262 20.45 16.13 10.32
C ASN A 262 19.12 16.89 10.53
N PRO A 263 18.89 17.51 11.71
CA PRO A 263 17.65 18.22 12.01
C PRO A 263 17.40 19.42 11.10
N VAL A 264 18.45 20.04 10.54
CA VAL A 264 18.34 21.19 9.63
C VAL A 264 17.78 20.74 8.27
N GLU A 265 18.31 19.65 7.72
CA GLU A 265 17.79 19.07 6.47
C GLU A 265 16.33 18.61 6.67
N ARG A 266 16.03 17.92 7.79
CA ARG A 266 14.66 17.53 8.12
C ARG A 266 13.70 18.73 8.17
N ALA A 267 14.08 19.80 8.87
CA ALA A 267 13.26 21.01 8.99
C ALA A 267 13.02 21.69 7.63
N ARG A 268 14.07 21.74 6.79
CA ARG A 268 13.98 22.31 5.46
C ARG A 268 13.03 21.52 4.56
N ILE A 269 13.13 20.19 4.54
CA ILE A 269 12.21 19.35 3.77
C ILE A 269 10.78 19.49 4.28
N ARG A 270 10.53 19.53 5.60
CA ARG A 270 9.18 19.77 6.16
C ARG A 270 8.58 21.10 5.71
N GLN A 271 9.40 22.15 5.61
CA GLN A 271 8.96 23.47 5.17
C GLN A 271 8.70 23.51 3.66
N SER A 272 9.61 22.98 2.84
CA SER A 272 9.54 23.07 1.38
C SER A 272 8.61 22.04 0.74
N LEU A 273 8.50 20.84 1.33
CA LEU A 273 7.71 19.71 0.83
C LEU A 273 6.85 19.11 1.96
N PRO A 274 5.82 19.84 2.46
CA PRO A 274 5.02 19.40 3.60
C PRO A 274 4.26 18.09 3.39
N MET A 275 4.15 17.61 2.15
CA MET A 275 3.54 16.33 1.83
C MET A 275 4.48 15.12 2.03
N VAL A 276 5.80 15.33 2.02
CA VAL A 276 6.81 14.31 2.31
C VAL A 276 6.78 14.02 3.81
N ALA A 277 6.70 12.75 4.20
CA ALA A 277 6.81 12.39 5.60
C ALA A 277 8.28 12.48 6.04
N VAL A 278 8.55 13.20 7.12
CA VAL A 278 9.90 13.38 7.68
C VAL A 278 9.84 12.99 9.16
N PRO A 279 10.24 11.76 9.52
CA PRO A 279 10.25 11.30 10.90
C PRO A 279 11.21 12.15 11.73
N GLU A 280 10.82 12.48 12.96
CA GLU A 280 11.73 13.16 13.88
C GLU A 280 12.66 12.12 14.50
N LEU A 281 13.78 11.86 13.83
CA LEU A 281 14.77 10.92 14.35
C LEU A 281 15.34 11.46 15.66
N PRO A 282 15.40 10.62 16.70
CA PRO A 282 16.06 10.98 17.96
C PRO A 282 17.57 11.15 17.77
N GLU A 283 18.28 11.67 18.76
CA GLU A 283 19.75 11.74 18.70
C GLU A 283 20.39 10.35 18.81
N ASP A 284 19.78 9.44 19.57
CA ASP A 284 20.25 8.06 19.72
C ASP A 284 19.87 7.20 18.50
N THR A 285 20.88 6.76 17.75
CA THR A 285 20.75 5.91 16.56
C THR A 285 20.08 4.57 16.86
N ALA A 286 20.20 4.05 18.08
CA ALA A 286 19.53 2.82 18.49
C ALA A 286 17.99 2.92 18.43
N GLN A 287 17.45 4.14 18.45
CA GLN A 287 16.02 4.41 18.42
C GLN A 287 15.48 4.72 17.01
N TYR A 288 16.30 4.71 15.96
CA TYR A 288 15.85 5.07 14.61
C TYR A 288 14.79 4.12 14.07
N VAL A 289 15.06 2.81 14.14
CA VAL A 289 14.10 1.77 13.73
C VAL A 289 12.79 1.92 14.51
N ARG A 290 12.91 2.24 15.80
CA ARG A 290 11.74 2.41 16.67
C ARG A 290 10.88 3.59 16.25
N CYS A 291 11.50 4.76 16.00
CA CYS A 291 10.82 5.95 15.49
C CYS A 291 10.08 5.65 14.17
N LEU A 292 10.73 4.96 13.23
CA LEU A 292 10.12 4.60 11.95
C LEU A 292 8.96 3.60 12.09
N ALA A 293 9.12 2.58 12.93
CA ALA A 293 8.11 1.56 13.15
C ALA A 293 6.87 2.14 13.83
N ASP A 294 7.06 2.99 14.85
CA ASP A 294 5.96 3.59 15.61
C ASP A 294 5.19 4.64 14.81
N ALA A 295 5.76 5.19 13.74
CA ALA A 295 5.06 6.10 12.84
C ALA A 295 4.17 5.38 11.80
N SER A 296 4.35 4.06 11.60
CA SER A 296 3.60 3.20 10.66
C SER A 296 3.33 3.82 9.28
N TYR A 297 4.28 4.56 8.70
CA TYR A 297 4.10 5.23 7.40
C TYR A 297 3.70 4.27 6.27
N PHE A 298 4.06 3.00 6.41
CA PHE A 298 3.83 1.93 5.44
C PHE A 298 2.79 0.91 5.94
N GLU A 299 1.76 1.38 6.64
CA GLU A 299 0.64 0.55 7.10
C GLU A 299 0.02 -0.24 5.94
N ALA A 300 -0.27 -1.53 6.16
CA ALA A 300 -0.71 -2.44 5.11
C ALA A 300 -2.03 -3.11 5.46
N VAL A 301 -2.95 -3.15 4.49
CA VAL A 301 -4.25 -3.85 4.61
C VAL A 301 -4.29 -5.17 3.82
N ALA A 302 -3.25 -5.44 3.05
CA ALA A 302 -3.07 -6.68 2.29
C ALA A 302 -1.58 -6.87 1.95
N PHE A 303 -1.16 -8.13 1.79
CA PHE A 303 0.15 -8.49 1.27
C PHE A 303 -0.03 -9.45 0.09
N THR A 304 0.23 -8.95 -1.12
CA THR A 304 0.00 -9.70 -2.36
C THR A 304 1.29 -10.31 -2.90
N SER A 305 1.18 -11.32 -3.77
CA SER A 305 2.33 -11.86 -4.50
C SER A 305 3.04 -10.77 -5.32
N GLU A 306 2.32 -9.79 -5.86
CA GLU A 306 2.90 -8.68 -6.62
C GLU A 306 3.69 -7.71 -5.74
N ASP A 307 3.35 -7.55 -4.45
CA ASP A 307 4.15 -6.75 -3.52
C ASP A 307 5.56 -7.34 -3.35
N ARG A 308 5.70 -8.68 -3.30
CA ARG A 308 7.01 -9.36 -3.28
C ARG A 308 7.84 -9.13 -4.54
N HIS A 309 7.18 -9.03 -5.69
CA HIS A 309 7.86 -8.86 -6.99
C HIS A 309 8.16 -7.41 -7.33
N ARG A 310 7.63 -6.43 -6.58
CA ARG A 310 7.82 -5.00 -6.87
C ARG A 310 9.29 -4.58 -6.87
N ALA A 311 10.11 -5.17 -5.99
CA ALA A 311 11.55 -4.90 -6.00
C ALA A 311 12.23 -5.33 -7.31
N ARG A 312 11.85 -6.50 -7.84
CA ARG A 312 12.36 -6.99 -9.13
C ARG A 312 11.92 -6.08 -10.28
N GLN A 313 10.68 -5.57 -10.24
CA GLN A 313 10.16 -4.66 -11.24
C GLN A 313 10.98 -3.36 -11.37
N TYR A 314 11.59 -2.84 -10.30
CA TYR A 314 12.44 -1.65 -10.42
C TYR A 314 13.76 -1.92 -11.12
N ALA A 315 14.38 -3.08 -10.88
CA ALA A 315 15.57 -3.49 -11.61
C ALA A 315 15.24 -3.69 -13.10
N GLU A 316 14.12 -4.36 -13.40
CA GLU A 316 13.62 -4.53 -14.77
C GLU A 316 13.24 -3.19 -15.42
N ASN A 317 12.74 -2.20 -14.66
CA ASN A 317 12.48 -0.86 -15.20
C ASN A 317 13.77 -0.12 -15.54
N ALA A 318 14.85 -0.28 -14.77
CA ALA A 318 16.14 0.31 -15.15
C ALA A 318 16.66 -0.28 -16.49
N GLU A 319 16.41 -1.56 -16.74
CA GLU A 319 16.71 -2.18 -18.04
C GLU A 319 15.82 -1.60 -19.16
N ARG A 320 14.53 -1.35 -18.89
CA ARG A 320 13.64 -0.66 -19.83
C ARG A 320 14.08 0.78 -20.11
N ASP A 321 14.54 1.50 -19.10
CA ASP A 321 15.06 2.87 -19.25
C ASP A 321 16.31 2.85 -20.13
N ALA A 322 17.22 1.89 -19.93
CA ALA A 322 18.40 1.72 -20.78
C ALA A 322 18.03 1.38 -22.23
N LEU A 323 17.00 0.55 -22.45
CA LEU A 323 16.48 0.29 -23.80
C LEU A 323 15.90 1.55 -24.43
N LEU A 324 15.14 2.35 -23.68
CA LEU A 324 14.59 3.61 -24.15
C LEU A 324 15.69 4.60 -24.53
N GLU A 325 16.76 4.72 -23.73
CA GLU A 325 17.92 5.55 -24.03
C GLU A 325 18.68 5.10 -25.28
N SER A 326 18.69 3.78 -25.56
CA SER A 326 19.37 3.21 -26.73
C SER A 326 18.54 3.23 -28.03
N ALA A 327 17.21 3.42 -27.94
CA ALA A 327 16.31 3.38 -29.08
C ALA A 327 16.38 4.68 -29.90
N GLN A 328 16.28 4.57 -31.23
CA GLN A 328 16.28 5.73 -32.12
C GLN A 328 14.92 6.44 -32.18
N SER A 329 13.85 5.75 -31.77
CA SER A 329 12.49 6.28 -31.71
C SER A 329 11.64 5.56 -30.67
N MET A 330 10.53 6.19 -30.26
CA MET A 330 9.54 5.55 -29.39
C MET A 330 8.94 4.29 -30.03
N ASP A 331 8.69 4.31 -31.33
CA ASP A 331 8.12 3.18 -32.05
C ASP A 331 9.06 1.96 -32.07
N GLU A 332 10.38 2.19 -32.24
CA GLU A 332 11.39 1.14 -32.11
C GLU A 332 11.45 0.57 -30.68
N PHE A 333 11.39 1.43 -29.67
CA PHE A 333 11.35 1.02 -28.27
C PHE A 333 10.14 0.12 -27.97
N LEU A 334 8.94 0.54 -28.38
CA LEU A 334 7.69 -0.21 -28.15
C LEU A 334 7.70 -1.56 -28.86
N ARG A 335 8.18 -1.61 -30.11
CA ARG A 335 8.38 -2.88 -30.84
C ARG A 335 9.38 -3.79 -30.12
N GLY A 336 10.49 -3.22 -29.64
CA GLY A 336 11.54 -3.96 -28.94
C GLY A 336 11.10 -4.55 -27.60
N LEU A 337 10.03 -4.05 -26.98
CA LEU A 337 9.49 -4.63 -25.74
C LEU A 337 8.75 -5.96 -25.96
N GLU A 338 8.28 -6.24 -27.18
CA GLU A 338 7.50 -7.45 -27.52
C GLU A 338 6.33 -7.66 -26.55
N MET A 339 5.49 -6.62 -26.42
CA MET A 339 4.46 -6.59 -25.39
C MET A 339 3.29 -7.52 -25.69
N SER A 340 2.73 -8.09 -24.63
CA SER A 340 1.50 -8.85 -24.70
C SER A 340 0.58 -8.58 -23.51
N VAL A 341 -0.74 -8.59 -23.76
CA VAL A 341 -1.76 -8.31 -22.73
C VAL A 341 -2.68 -9.50 -22.54
N LEU A 342 -2.85 -9.92 -21.29
CA LEU A 342 -3.97 -10.75 -20.87
C LEU A 342 -5.05 -9.85 -20.28
N PHE A 343 -6.29 -10.08 -20.66
CA PHE A 343 -7.43 -9.35 -20.12
C PHE A 343 -8.60 -10.28 -19.83
N GLY A 344 -9.49 -9.84 -18.94
CA GLY A 344 -10.68 -10.60 -18.58
C GLY A 344 -11.53 -9.87 -17.55
N ARG A 345 -12.58 -10.53 -17.07
CA ARG A 345 -13.39 -10.02 -15.94
C ARG A 345 -12.60 -10.09 -14.64
N PHE A 346 -13.01 -9.31 -13.65
CA PHE A 346 -12.52 -9.47 -12.28
C PHE A 346 -12.73 -10.91 -11.80
N THR A 347 -11.71 -11.47 -11.15
CA THR A 347 -11.75 -12.81 -10.57
C THR A 347 -11.56 -12.76 -9.07
N ALA A 348 -12.03 -13.78 -8.36
CA ALA A 348 -11.78 -13.91 -6.92
C ALA A 348 -10.28 -14.03 -6.60
N LEU A 349 -9.49 -14.61 -7.51
CA LEU A 349 -8.04 -14.75 -7.36
C LEU A 349 -7.33 -13.39 -7.35
N ASP A 350 -7.78 -12.46 -8.20
CA ASP A 350 -7.17 -11.14 -8.37
C ASP A 350 -7.75 -10.07 -7.43
N HIS A 351 -8.76 -10.43 -6.62
CA HIS A 351 -9.58 -9.48 -5.85
C HIS A 351 -8.78 -8.50 -5.00
N ALA A 352 -7.87 -9.02 -4.15
CA ALA A 352 -7.05 -8.18 -3.28
C ALA A 352 -6.19 -7.19 -4.08
N ARG A 353 -5.73 -7.61 -5.27
CA ARG A 353 -4.89 -6.80 -6.14
C ARG A 353 -5.69 -5.74 -6.89
N ILE A 354 -6.90 -6.05 -7.35
CA ILE A 354 -7.83 -5.10 -7.96
C ILE A 354 -8.13 -3.96 -6.98
N VAL A 355 -8.53 -4.30 -5.75
CA VAL A 355 -8.81 -3.31 -4.68
C VAL A 355 -7.57 -2.43 -4.43
N GLN A 356 -6.40 -3.06 -4.32
CA GLN A 356 -5.14 -2.34 -4.10
C GLN A 356 -4.81 -1.40 -5.27
N LEU A 357 -4.93 -1.84 -6.52
CA LEU A 357 -4.61 -1.04 -7.71
C LEU A 357 -5.54 0.16 -7.82
N ILE A 358 -6.86 -0.05 -7.66
CA ILE A 358 -7.85 1.01 -7.69
C ILE A 358 -7.57 2.06 -6.61
N ASN A 359 -7.27 1.63 -5.39
CA ASN A 359 -7.11 2.56 -4.26
C ASN A 359 -5.74 3.23 -4.20
N LYS A 360 -4.67 2.61 -4.71
CA LYS A 360 -3.31 3.17 -4.68
C LYS A 360 -2.93 3.99 -5.93
N THR A 361 -3.77 3.98 -6.97
CA THR A 361 -3.50 4.72 -8.21
C THR A 361 -4.07 6.13 -8.15
N ASN A 362 -3.22 7.12 -8.40
CA ASN A 362 -3.58 8.55 -8.36
C ASN A 362 -3.41 9.25 -9.70
N GLN A 363 -2.33 8.95 -10.44
CA GLN A 363 -1.97 9.68 -11.67
C GLN A 363 -2.84 9.30 -12.86
N PHE A 364 -3.21 8.02 -12.99
CA PHE A 364 -4.18 7.56 -13.98
C PHE A 364 -5.34 6.96 -13.21
N ASN A 365 -6.13 7.84 -12.62
CA ASN A 365 -7.44 7.53 -12.08
C ASN A 365 -8.37 8.63 -12.60
N THR A 366 -9.33 8.26 -13.43
CA THR A 366 -10.19 9.20 -14.16
C THR A 366 -11.17 9.93 -13.26
N THR A 367 -11.66 9.29 -12.18
CA THR A 367 -12.71 9.85 -11.31
C THR A 367 -12.31 10.01 -9.85
N THR A 368 -11.10 9.55 -9.48
CA THR A 368 -10.58 9.45 -8.10
C THR A 368 -11.36 8.53 -7.17
N ARG A 369 -12.38 7.83 -7.71
CA ARG A 369 -13.24 6.93 -6.93
C ARG A 369 -12.41 5.82 -6.30
N ARG A 370 -12.72 5.54 -5.04
CA ARG A 370 -12.12 4.49 -4.21
C ARG A 370 -13.19 3.49 -3.87
N TYR A 371 -12.82 2.23 -3.85
CA TYR A 371 -13.75 1.13 -3.64
C TYR A 371 -13.29 0.30 -2.44
N THR A 372 -14.22 -0.06 -1.58
CA THR A 372 -13.98 -1.05 -0.54
C THR A 372 -13.85 -2.44 -1.17
N SER A 373 -13.34 -3.40 -0.39
CA SER A 373 -13.28 -4.80 -0.81
C SER A 373 -14.68 -5.31 -1.14
N GLU A 374 -15.66 -4.96 -0.31
CA GLU A 374 -17.05 -5.35 -0.43
C GLU A 374 -17.71 -4.75 -1.70
N GLU A 375 -17.46 -3.48 -2.01
CA GLU A 375 -17.96 -2.84 -3.23
C GLU A 375 -17.43 -3.53 -4.50
N ILE A 376 -16.15 -3.92 -4.51
CA ILE A 376 -15.56 -4.69 -5.61
C ILE A 376 -16.18 -6.09 -5.72
N THR A 377 -16.48 -6.75 -4.60
CA THR A 377 -17.18 -8.05 -4.61
C THR A 377 -18.57 -7.91 -5.23
N CYS A 378 -19.33 -6.89 -4.83
CA CYS A 378 -20.64 -6.58 -5.39
C CYS A 378 -20.57 -6.30 -6.89
N LEU A 379 -19.57 -5.54 -7.35
CA LEU A 379 -19.33 -5.28 -8.78
C LEU A 379 -18.98 -6.54 -9.56
N THR A 380 -18.15 -7.41 -8.99
CA THR A 380 -17.70 -8.65 -9.64
C THR A 380 -18.86 -9.61 -9.86
N ASN A 381 -19.78 -9.69 -8.90
CA ASN A 381 -20.97 -10.56 -8.95
C ASN A 381 -22.15 -9.94 -9.70
N ASN A 382 -22.06 -8.67 -10.12
CA ASN A 382 -23.14 -8.00 -10.84
C ASN A 382 -23.07 -8.35 -12.35
N PRO A 383 -24.11 -8.98 -12.94
CA PRO A 383 -24.12 -9.33 -14.36
C PRO A 383 -24.15 -8.09 -15.27
N ASP A 384 -24.79 -7.02 -14.83
CA ASP A 384 -24.94 -5.76 -15.58
C ASP A 384 -23.65 -4.92 -15.55
N ALA A 385 -22.75 -5.19 -14.61
CA ALA A 385 -21.42 -4.59 -14.61
C ALA A 385 -20.50 -5.30 -15.63
N LEU A 386 -19.78 -4.50 -16.40
CA LEU A 386 -18.65 -4.93 -17.21
C LEU A 386 -17.37 -4.51 -16.48
N THR A 387 -16.78 -5.44 -15.74
CA THR A 387 -15.48 -5.27 -15.12
C THR A 387 -14.40 -5.83 -16.04
N LEU A 388 -13.32 -5.07 -16.23
CA LEU A 388 -12.18 -5.48 -17.03
C LEU A 388 -10.89 -5.31 -16.22
N GLN A 389 -10.04 -6.31 -16.26
CA GLN A 389 -8.68 -6.27 -15.73
C GLN A 389 -7.67 -6.57 -16.82
N PHE A 390 -6.48 -5.99 -16.70
CA PHE A 390 -5.40 -6.11 -17.69
C PHE A 390 -4.07 -6.43 -17.00
N ARG A 391 -3.42 -7.49 -17.45
CA ARG A 391 -2.05 -7.89 -17.09
C ARG A 391 -1.16 -7.72 -18.31
N LEU A 392 -0.06 -6.98 -18.17
CA LEU A 392 0.87 -6.69 -19.26
C LEU A 392 2.18 -7.45 -19.08
N LEU A 393 2.64 -8.13 -20.11
CA LEU A 393 3.96 -8.77 -20.17
C LEU A 393 4.78 -8.10 -21.26
N ASP A 394 6.09 -8.08 -21.06
CA ASP A 394 7.08 -7.74 -22.07
C ASP A 394 8.23 -8.76 -22.01
N ARG A 395 9.20 -8.67 -22.93
CA ARG A 395 10.33 -9.60 -22.99
C ARG A 395 11.21 -9.61 -21.74
N ILE A 396 11.17 -8.54 -20.94
CA ILE A 396 11.99 -8.39 -19.72
C ILE A 396 11.27 -9.04 -18.54
N GLY A 397 9.95 -8.90 -18.46
CA GLY A 397 9.20 -9.53 -17.39
C GLY A 397 7.70 -9.29 -17.39
N ASP A 398 7.07 -9.85 -16.36
CA ASP A 398 5.65 -9.71 -16.09
C ASP A 398 5.40 -8.45 -15.27
N ASN A 399 4.74 -7.47 -15.89
CA ASN A 399 4.40 -6.20 -15.23
C ASN A 399 3.22 -6.36 -14.27
N GLY A 400 2.60 -7.54 -14.15
CA GLY A 400 1.50 -7.82 -13.23
C GLY A 400 0.16 -7.20 -13.66
N LEU A 401 -0.82 -7.23 -12.76
CA LEU A 401 -2.09 -6.55 -12.95
C LEU A 401 -1.86 -5.03 -12.91
N VAL A 402 -1.98 -4.39 -14.08
CA VAL A 402 -1.58 -3.00 -14.32
C VAL A 402 -2.74 -2.07 -14.57
N SER A 403 -3.90 -2.55 -15.00
CA SER A 403 -5.05 -1.68 -15.28
C SER A 403 -6.36 -2.38 -14.93
N THR A 404 -7.36 -1.60 -14.50
CA THR A 404 -8.73 -2.07 -14.30
C THR A 404 -9.72 -1.02 -14.73
N MET A 405 -10.83 -1.46 -15.34
CA MET A 405 -11.90 -0.60 -15.80
C MET A 405 -13.24 -1.14 -15.27
N ILE A 406 -14.07 -0.26 -14.72
CA ILE A 406 -15.42 -0.56 -14.26
C ILE A 406 -16.38 0.18 -15.18
N ILE A 407 -17.18 -0.58 -15.92
CA ILE A 407 -18.17 -0.07 -16.87
C ILE A 407 -19.56 -0.54 -16.42
N ARG A 408 -20.56 0.34 -16.41
CA ARG A 408 -21.92 0.05 -15.94
C ARG A 408 -22.96 0.57 -16.92
N SER A 409 -24.14 -0.04 -16.94
CA SER A 409 -25.29 0.54 -17.66
C SER A 409 -25.73 1.85 -17.01
N THR A 410 -26.11 2.82 -17.84
CA THR A 410 -26.74 4.05 -17.32
C THR A 410 -28.19 3.76 -16.93
N ALA A 411 -28.69 4.40 -15.86
CA ALA A 411 -30.07 4.21 -15.40
C ALA A 411 -31.12 4.63 -16.45
N ASP A 412 -30.74 5.55 -17.34
CA ASP A 412 -31.67 6.24 -18.24
C ASP A 412 -31.61 5.70 -19.68
N ARG A 413 -30.58 4.92 -20.05
CA ARG A 413 -30.34 4.44 -21.42
C ARG A 413 -29.59 3.10 -21.44
N GLU A 414 -30.31 2.00 -21.71
CA GLU A 414 -29.72 0.66 -21.81
C GLU A 414 -28.64 0.53 -22.89
N GLU A 415 -28.71 1.33 -23.96
CA GLU A 415 -27.73 1.31 -25.06
C GLU A 415 -26.48 2.17 -24.79
N VAL A 416 -26.37 2.78 -23.61
CA VAL A 416 -25.22 3.61 -23.22
C VAL A 416 -24.60 3.05 -21.95
N LEU A 417 -23.30 2.74 -22.01
CA LEU A 417 -22.54 2.34 -20.84
C LEU A 417 -21.65 3.48 -20.34
N ASP A 418 -21.48 3.58 -19.03
CA ASP A 418 -20.65 4.55 -18.34
C ASP A 418 -19.36 3.89 -17.84
N ILE A 419 -18.22 4.44 -18.24
CA ILE A 419 -16.91 4.13 -17.67
C ILE A 419 -16.82 4.83 -16.30
N GLU A 420 -17.39 4.18 -15.29
CA GLU A 420 -17.47 4.71 -13.92
C GLU A 420 -16.08 4.96 -13.30
N ASN A 421 -15.12 4.08 -13.60
CA ASN A 421 -13.76 4.23 -13.13
C ASN A 421 -12.77 3.51 -14.05
N TRP A 422 -11.66 4.17 -14.34
CA TRP A 422 -10.52 3.56 -15.02
C TRP A 422 -9.23 3.94 -14.32
N VAL A 423 -8.49 2.92 -13.89
CA VAL A 423 -7.16 3.08 -13.30
C VAL A 423 -6.09 2.34 -14.08
N MET A 424 -4.91 2.93 -14.15
CA MET A 424 -3.71 2.30 -14.73
C MET A 424 -2.48 2.59 -13.89
N SER A 425 -1.64 1.58 -13.72
CA SER A 425 -0.36 1.71 -13.04
C SER A 425 0.57 2.59 -13.85
N CYS A 426 1.19 3.55 -13.17
CA CYS A 426 2.17 4.47 -13.71
C CYS A 426 3.39 3.79 -14.36
N ARG A 427 3.65 2.50 -14.04
CA ARG A 427 4.76 1.72 -14.61
C ARG A 427 4.58 1.34 -16.08
N VAL A 428 3.36 1.43 -16.62
CA VAL A 428 3.06 1.09 -18.03
C VAL A 428 2.57 2.28 -18.84
N PHE A 429 2.75 3.51 -18.33
CA PHE A 429 2.39 4.72 -19.10
C PHE A 429 3.21 4.84 -20.37
N GLY A 430 2.58 5.36 -21.42
CA GLY A 430 3.22 5.56 -22.72
C GLY A 430 3.60 4.24 -23.41
N ARG A 431 3.09 3.11 -22.92
CA ARG A 431 3.28 1.78 -23.55
C ARG A 431 2.08 1.36 -24.39
N GLU A 432 1.23 2.31 -24.78
CA GLU A 432 0.03 2.12 -25.61
C GLU A 432 -1.07 1.25 -24.99
N LEU A 433 -0.93 0.83 -23.72
CA LEU A 433 -1.94 0.03 -23.04
C LEU A 433 -3.26 0.80 -22.89
N GLU A 434 -3.22 2.13 -22.79
CA GLU A 434 -4.41 2.98 -22.76
C GLU A 434 -5.24 2.84 -24.04
N PHE A 435 -4.57 2.72 -25.17
CA PHE A 435 -5.20 2.54 -26.47
C PHE A 435 -5.76 1.13 -26.61
N GLU A 436 -4.96 0.13 -26.24
CA GLU A 436 -5.36 -1.27 -26.38
C GLU A 436 -6.48 -1.67 -25.39
N ALA A 437 -6.42 -1.15 -24.16
CA ALA A 437 -7.49 -1.35 -23.18
C ALA A 437 -8.82 -0.72 -23.65
N MET A 438 -8.78 0.44 -24.32
CA MET A 438 -9.98 1.04 -24.91
C MET A 438 -10.48 0.26 -26.13
N ASN A 439 -9.58 -0.25 -26.99
CA ASN A 439 -9.95 -1.14 -28.10
C ASN A 439 -10.76 -2.34 -27.57
N ILE A 440 -10.27 -2.98 -26.51
CA ILE A 440 -10.92 -4.10 -25.83
C ILE A 440 -12.25 -3.67 -25.18
N ALA A 441 -12.28 -2.54 -24.47
CA ALA A 441 -13.48 -2.05 -23.82
C ALA A 441 -14.62 -1.78 -24.81
N VAL A 442 -14.31 -1.15 -25.96
CA VAL A 442 -15.28 -0.91 -27.04
C VAL A 442 -15.78 -2.21 -27.64
N GLU A 443 -14.91 -3.19 -27.86
CA GLU A 443 -15.31 -4.52 -28.35
C GLU A 443 -16.28 -5.21 -27.38
N MET A 444 -15.97 -5.19 -26.09
CA MET A 444 -16.81 -5.78 -25.05
C MET A 444 -18.14 -5.03 -24.86
N ALA A 445 -18.13 -3.70 -25.00
CA ALA A 445 -19.35 -2.89 -24.97
C ALA A 445 -20.27 -3.21 -26.17
N ARG A 446 -19.71 -3.32 -27.38
CA ARG A 446 -20.46 -3.71 -28.59
C ARG A 446 -21.10 -5.10 -28.46
N ARG A 447 -20.39 -6.06 -27.86
CA ARG A 447 -20.93 -7.42 -27.60
C ARG A 447 -22.12 -7.42 -26.64
N ARG A 448 -22.22 -6.41 -25.76
CA ARG A 448 -23.39 -6.19 -24.89
C ARG A 448 -24.51 -5.38 -25.55
N GLY A 449 -24.39 -5.04 -26.83
CA GLY A 449 -25.38 -4.26 -27.56
C GLY A 449 -25.32 -2.75 -27.31
N ALA A 450 -24.29 -2.24 -26.63
CA ALA A 450 -24.13 -0.81 -26.41
C ALA A 450 -23.86 -0.08 -27.75
N LYS A 451 -24.38 1.14 -27.86
CA LYS A 451 -24.16 2.06 -28.99
C LYS A 451 -23.21 3.21 -28.65
N ALA A 452 -23.03 3.51 -27.37
CA ALA A 452 -22.15 4.57 -26.91
C ALA A 452 -21.49 4.24 -25.57
N LEU A 453 -20.33 4.86 -25.33
CA LEU A 453 -19.70 4.98 -24.03
C LEU A 453 -19.77 6.43 -23.56
N ILE A 454 -20.05 6.62 -22.28
CA ILE A 454 -19.79 7.88 -21.58
C ILE A 454 -18.70 7.66 -20.54
N ALA A 455 -18.03 8.74 -20.17
CA ALA A 455 -17.01 8.69 -19.15
C ALA A 455 -16.83 10.07 -18.48
N ASP A 456 -16.54 10.07 -17.19
CA ASP A 456 -16.20 11.29 -16.46
C ASP A 456 -14.68 11.40 -16.26
N TYR A 457 -14.19 12.64 -16.28
CA TYR A 457 -12.85 13.02 -15.84
C TYR A 457 -12.94 14.09 -14.76
N LEU A 458 -12.54 13.74 -13.53
CA LEU A 458 -12.39 14.67 -12.41
C LEU A 458 -10.92 15.11 -12.31
N PRO A 459 -10.58 16.35 -12.69
CA PRO A 459 -9.22 16.83 -12.64
C PRO A 459 -8.73 17.01 -11.20
N THR A 460 -7.47 16.65 -10.98
CA THR A 460 -6.72 16.87 -9.74
C THR A 460 -5.30 17.31 -10.08
N ALA A 461 -4.57 17.82 -9.09
CA ALA A 461 -3.15 18.12 -9.24
C ALA A 461 -2.30 16.89 -9.65
N LYS A 462 -2.78 15.66 -9.40
CA LYS A 462 -2.01 14.43 -9.62
C LYS A 462 -2.32 13.72 -10.94
N ASN A 463 -3.54 13.83 -11.46
CA ASN A 463 -3.97 13.14 -12.68
C ASN A 463 -3.97 14.02 -13.93
N ASN A 464 -3.39 15.22 -13.86
CA ASN A 464 -3.30 16.11 -15.03
C ASN A 464 -2.59 15.47 -16.24
N VAL A 465 -1.73 14.48 -15.99
CA VAL A 465 -1.04 13.70 -17.04
C VAL A 465 -2.00 12.95 -17.99
N ILE A 466 -3.25 12.71 -17.58
CA ILE A 466 -4.29 12.08 -18.42
C ILE A 466 -5.40 13.04 -18.84
N SER A 467 -5.23 14.35 -18.70
CA SER A 467 -6.24 15.35 -19.10
C SER A 467 -6.63 15.24 -20.58
N GLY A 468 -5.71 14.82 -21.44
CA GLY A 468 -5.96 14.58 -22.87
C GLY A 468 -6.39 13.16 -23.25
N LEU A 469 -6.62 12.28 -22.26
CA LEU A 469 -6.88 10.85 -22.49
C LEU A 469 -8.12 10.62 -23.36
N TYR A 470 -9.29 11.08 -22.92
CA TYR A 470 -10.54 10.86 -23.65
C TYR A 470 -10.54 11.47 -25.07
N PRO A 471 -10.06 12.71 -25.29
CA PRO A 471 -9.84 13.23 -26.65
C PRO A 471 -8.99 12.32 -27.53
N SER A 472 -7.86 11.81 -27.02
CA SER A 472 -6.96 10.92 -27.79
C SER A 472 -7.64 9.61 -28.20
N LEU A 473 -8.60 9.16 -27.41
CA LEU A 473 -9.41 7.96 -27.65
C LEU A 473 -10.65 8.21 -28.53
N GLY A 474 -10.82 9.45 -29.02
CA GLY A 474 -11.92 9.82 -29.92
C GLY A 474 -13.24 10.17 -29.22
N PHE A 475 -13.21 10.41 -27.90
CA PHE A 475 -14.39 10.94 -27.21
C PHE A 475 -14.53 12.44 -27.52
N ALA A 476 -15.78 12.88 -27.63
CA ALA A 476 -16.13 14.29 -27.68
C ALA A 476 -16.63 14.75 -26.30
N GLU A 477 -16.25 15.96 -25.89
CA GLU A 477 -16.74 16.55 -24.66
C GLU A 477 -18.24 16.85 -24.78
N GLN A 478 -19.04 16.38 -23.82
CA GLN A 478 -20.44 16.75 -23.72
C GLN A 478 -20.55 18.11 -23.04
N GLY A 479 -20.76 19.15 -23.85
CA GLY A 479 -20.90 20.51 -23.37
C GLY A 479 -22.15 20.70 -22.49
N GLN A 480 -21.98 20.56 -21.18
CA GLN A 480 -22.86 21.14 -20.15
C GLN A 480 -22.02 21.37 -18.88
N LEU A 481 -22.12 22.60 -18.35
CA LEU A 481 -21.51 23.17 -17.13
C LEU A 481 -20.59 22.19 -16.39
N ALA A 482 -19.28 22.43 -16.44
CA ALA A 482 -18.33 21.83 -15.53
C ALA A 482 -18.95 21.81 -14.13
N ALA A 483 -19.05 20.63 -13.53
CA ALA A 483 -19.53 20.53 -12.16
C ALA A 483 -18.67 21.45 -11.28
N ALA A 484 -19.18 21.85 -10.10
CA ALA A 484 -18.47 22.80 -9.24
C ALA A 484 -17.03 22.35 -8.88
N ASP A 485 -16.73 21.06 -9.03
CA ASP A 485 -15.43 20.42 -8.83
C ASP A 485 -14.54 20.35 -10.09
N GLY A 486 -14.99 20.86 -11.23
CA GLY A 486 -14.27 20.83 -12.51
C GLY A 486 -14.44 19.54 -13.31
N THR A 487 -15.34 18.64 -12.92
CA THR A 487 -15.58 17.39 -13.67
C THR A 487 -16.05 17.68 -15.09
N THR A 488 -15.46 16.97 -16.06
CA THR A 488 -15.85 16.98 -17.48
C THR A 488 -16.43 15.64 -17.87
N ARG A 489 -17.45 15.65 -18.74
CA ARG A 489 -18.12 14.44 -19.25
C ARG A 489 -17.84 14.26 -20.72
N TRP A 490 -17.55 13.02 -21.10
CA TRP A 490 -17.08 12.63 -22.42
C TRP A 490 -18.02 11.60 -23.02
N PHE A 491 -18.22 11.66 -24.33
CA PHE A 491 -19.09 10.75 -25.07
C PHE A 491 -18.39 10.19 -26.30
N LEU A 492 -18.47 8.88 -26.47
CA LEU A 492 -17.97 8.15 -27.63
C LEU A 492 -19.12 7.35 -28.25
N LYS A 493 -19.46 7.67 -29.50
CA LYS A 493 -20.35 6.84 -30.29
C LYS A 493 -19.56 5.64 -30.81
N LEU A 494 -19.98 4.43 -30.46
CA LEU A 494 -19.21 3.23 -30.78
C LEU A 494 -19.15 2.96 -32.29
N ALA A 495 -20.11 3.41 -33.08
CA ALA A 495 -20.06 3.29 -34.54
C ALA A 495 -18.91 4.10 -35.18
N ASP A 496 -18.48 5.17 -34.51
CA ASP A 496 -17.48 6.12 -35.03
C ASP A 496 -16.08 5.79 -34.47
N TYR A 497 -15.96 4.80 -33.58
CA TYR A 497 -14.69 4.42 -32.96
C TYR A 497 -13.78 3.70 -33.95
N VAL A 498 -12.61 4.30 -34.20
CA VAL A 498 -11.51 3.72 -34.96
C VAL A 498 -10.50 3.13 -33.99
N ALA A 499 -10.34 1.80 -34.06
CA ALA A 499 -9.37 1.10 -33.23
C ALA A 499 -7.98 1.68 -33.45
N ARG A 500 -7.26 1.91 -32.35
CA ARG A 500 -5.90 2.43 -32.37
C ARG A 500 -4.92 1.28 -32.63
N GLU A 501 -3.97 1.50 -33.53
CA GLU A 501 -2.88 0.56 -33.74
C GLU A 501 -1.95 0.60 -32.53
N THR A 502 -1.56 -0.58 -32.03
CA THR A 502 -0.66 -0.73 -30.88
C THR A 502 0.32 -1.88 -31.14
N HIS A 503 1.47 -1.84 -30.48
CA HIS A 503 2.47 -2.93 -30.51
C HIS A 503 2.19 -4.04 -29.49
N ILE A 504 0.95 -4.13 -28.99
CA ILE A 504 0.57 -5.07 -27.92
C ILE A 504 -0.22 -6.25 -28.50
N MET A 505 0.33 -7.45 -28.32
CA MET A 505 -0.36 -8.69 -28.70
C MET A 505 -1.36 -9.13 -27.62
N ARG A 506 -2.59 -9.46 -28.00
CA ARG A 506 -3.58 -10.04 -27.07
C ARG A 506 -3.31 -11.52 -26.85
N VAL A 507 -3.22 -11.96 -25.60
CA VAL A 507 -3.00 -13.38 -25.25
C VAL A 507 -4.17 -13.87 -24.40
N GLY A 508 -4.91 -14.86 -24.93
CA GLY A 508 -6.07 -15.46 -24.25
C GLY A 508 -7.40 -14.84 -24.67
N ALA A 509 -8.39 -15.70 -24.88
CA ALA A 509 -9.58 -15.43 -25.65
C ALA A 509 -10.63 -14.56 -24.94
N ALA A 510 -11.26 -13.72 -25.75
CA ALA A 510 -12.70 -13.55 -25.77
C ALA A 510 -13.47 -14.83 -25.39
N SER A 511 -13.99 -14.88 -24.17
CA SER A 511 -15.15 -15.69 -23.81
C SER A 511 -16.19 -14.80 -23.16
#